data_AF-A0A654AQV4-F1
#
_entry.id   AF-A0A654AQV4-F1
#
_cell.length_a   1.000
_cell.length_b   1.000
_cell.length_c   1.000
_cell.angle_alpha   90.00
_cell.angle_beta   90.00
_cell.angle_gamma   90.00
#
_symmetry.space_group_name_H-M   'P 1'
#
loop_
_entity.id
_entity.type
_entity.pdbx_description
1 polymer ?
#
loop_
_entity_poly.entity_id
_entity_poly.type
_entity_poly.pdbx_seq_one_letter_code
_entity_poly.pdbx_strand_id
1 'polypeptide(L)'
;MTILRRQGEDCNDRPAACKEIPMKALALTAALVLAACSGPAPETRGDASMTSAGATETTRPEKVVAEPTRDLSGRWIGVEGMVLDVTPAGEPGQFRLAMQWDLDHKAVFDARAVGDTIVFTRDGVREILRPTNGDATGLKYLAGKTDCLTVKTGEGYCRRGSTR
;
A
#
# COMPACT_ATOMS: atom_id res chain seq x y z
N MET A 1 -34.63 44.80 -0.98
CA MET A 1 -34.61 43.36 -1.26
C MET A 1 -33.31 42.82 -0.68
N THR A 2 -33.39 42.42 0.58
CA THR A 2 -32.24 42.12 1.45
C THR A 2 -32.06 40.62 1.48
N ILE A 3 -30.89 40.09 1.10
CA ILE A 3 -30.36 38.85 1.70
C ILE A 3 -28.83 38.97 1.81
N LEU A 4 -28.38 39.07 3.06
CA LEU A 4 -26.99 39.13 3.51
C LEU A 4 -26.31 37.76 3.45
N ARG A 5 -24.98 37.81 3.41
CA ARG A 5 -24.03 36.70 3.50
C ARG A 5 -23.95 36.06 4.91
N ARG A 6 -23.52 34.78 4.89
CA ARG A 6 -22.68 34.01 5.86
C ARG A 6 -23.15 33.83 7.31
N GLN A 7 -23.29 32.56 7.70
CA GLN A 7 -22.70 31.84 8.86
C GLN A 7 -23.21 30.38 8.76
N GLY A 8 -22.44 29.31 8.96
CA GLY A 8 -21.40 29.10 9.97
C GLY A 8 -22.08 28.59 11.24
N GLU A 9 -21.86 27.31 11.58
CA GLU A 9 -22.34 26.61 12.80
C GLU A 9 -23.87 26.35 12.83
N ASP A 10 -24.37 25.13 13.04
CA ASP A 10 -24.32 24.33 14.26
C ASP A 10 -24.16 22.82 13.94
N CYS A 11 -22.95 22.28 14.16
CA CYS A 11 -22.81 20.87 14.49
C CYS A 11 -23.19 20.71 15.97
N ASN A 12 -24.43 20.28 16.18
CA ASN A 12 -25.00 19.87 17.45
C ASN A 12 -23.99 19.11 18.33
N ASP A 13 -23.63 19.81 19.41
CA ASP A 13 -22.87 19.44 20.58
C ASP A 13 -23.32 18.06 21.13
N ARG A 14 -22.45 17.04 21.00
CA ARG A 14 -22.53 15.81 21.78
C ARG A 14 -21.30 15.75 22.67
N PRO A 15 -21.43 16.01 23.98
CA PRO A 15 -20.31 15.86 24.89
C PRO A 15 -19.92 14.39 25.02
N ALA A 16 -18.60 14.23 24.98
CA ALA A 16 -17.85 13.08 25.41
C ALA A 16 -18.50 12.33 26.59
N ALA A 17 -18.75 11.04 26.38
CA ALA A 17 -18.80 10.06 27.43
C ALA A 17 -18.11 8.79 26.92
N CYS A 18 -16.79 8.88 26.79
CA CYS A 18 -15.93 7.72 26.98
C CYS A 18 -16.26 7.18 28.37
N LYS A 19 -17.03 6.09 28.42
CA LYS A 19 -17.26 5.36 29.66
C LYS A 19 -16.10 4.39 29.81
N GLU A 20 -15.13 4.85 30.57
CA GLU A 20 -14.00 4.15 31.16
C GLU A 20 -14.36 2.70 31.52
N ILE A 21 -13.69 1.75 30.87
CA ILE A 21 -13.75 0.33 31.25
C ILE A 21 -12.70 0.15 32.35
N PRO A 22 -13.06 -0.35 33.55
CA PRO A 22 -12.14 -0.44 34.66
C PRO A 22 -11.03 -1.47 34.38
N MET A 23 -9.80 -0.94 34.38
CA MET A 23 -8.52 -1.61 34.47
C MET A 23 -8.54 -2.66 35.59
N LYS A 24 -8.79 -3.93 35.25
CA LYS A 24 -8.52 -5.05 36.14
C LYS A 24 -7.06 -5.44 35.98
N ALA A 25 -6.25 -4.94 36.90
CA ALA A 25 -4.90 -5.42 37.15
C ALA A 25 -4.96 -6.92 37.48
N LEU A 26 -4.47 -7.75 36.56
CA LEU A 26 -4.00 -9.09 36.86
C LEU A 26 -2.49 -9.08 36.64
N ALA A 27 -1.77 -8.73 37.70
CA ALA A 27 -0.36 -9.07 37.84
C ALA A 27 -0.28 -10.55 38.22
N LEU A 28 0.58 -11.34 37.56
CA LEU A 28 1.35 -12.45 38.15
C LEU A 28 2.16 -13.20 37.07
N THR A 29 3.49 -13.26 37.28
CA THR A 29 4.43 -14.36 36.93
C THR A 29 4.75 -14.61 35.43
N ALA A 30 5.96 -14.94 34.98
CA ALA A 30 7.10 -15.60 35.62
C ALA A 30 8.45 -15.34 34.88
N ALA A 31 9.53 -15.33 35.68
CA ALA A 31 10.90 -15.83 35.43
C ALA A 31 11.64 -15.53 34.10
N LEU A 32 12.71 -14.72 34.24
CA LEU A 32 13.90 -14.76 33.40
C LEU A 32 14.64 -16.09 33.56
N VAL A 33 15.01 -16.73 32.45
CA VAL A 33 16.20 -17.60 32.40
C VAL A 33 16.96 -17.31 31.10
N LEU A 34 18.08 -16.61 31.22
CA LEU A 34 19.09 -16.48 30.17
C LEU A 34 19.97 -17.73 30.22
N ALA A 35 19.66 -18.74 29.39
CA ALA A 35 20.58 -19.83 29.14
C ALA A 35 21.59 -19.38 28.07
N ALA A 36 22.75 -18.93 28.52
CA ALA A 36 23.94 -18.73 27.70
C ALA A 36 24.53 -20.10 27.34
N CYS A 37 24.44 -20.50 26.08
CA CYS A 37 25.25 -21.58 25.52
C CYS A 37 26.37 -20.96 24.67
N SER A 38 27.53 -20.79 25.29
CA SER A 38 28.81 -20.62 24.59
C SER A 38 29.41 -22.00 24.32
N GLY A 39 29.56 -22.36 23.05
CA GLY A 39 30.33 -23.52 22.62
C GLY A 39 31.38 -23.09 21.59
N PRO A 40 32.68 -23.43 21.76
CA PRO A 40 33.69 -23.20 20.74
C PRO A 40 33.64 -24.26 19.64
N ALA A 41 34.02 -23.82 18.44
CA ALA A 41 33.86 -24.46 17.12
C ALA A 41 34.72 -25.72 16.87
N PRO A 42 34.37 -26.51 15.86
CA PRO A 42 35.34 -27.16 14.98
C PRO A 42 35.50 -26.38 13.65
N GLU A 43 36.77 -26.24 13.30
CA GLU A 43 37.34 -25.69 12.08
C GLU A 43 36.66 -26.20 10.79
N THR A 44 36.38 -25.29 9.85
CA THR A 44 36.54 -25.58 8.42
C THR A 44 37.02 -24.34 7.71
N ARG A 45 38.31 -24.38 7.38
CA ARG A 45 39.03 -23.47 6.52
C ARG A 45 38.45 -23.58 5.10
N GLY A 46 37.55 -22.69 4.75
CA GLY A 46 37.15 -22.41 3.37
C GLY A 46 37.94 -21.20 2.87
N ASP A 47 39.13 -21.45 2.34
CA ASP A 47 39.85 -20.45 1.54
C ASP A 47 39.14 -20.36 0.18
N ALA A 48 38.25 -19.38 0.07
CA ALA A 48 37.78 -18.88 -1.21
C ALA A 48 37.57 -17.38 -1.07
N SER A 49 38.68 -16.67 -1.32
CA SER A 49 38.72 -15.29 -1.77
C SER A 49 37.54 -14.96 -2.69
N MET A 50 36.50 -14.36 -2.12
CA MET A 50 35.54 -13.55 -2.86
C MET A 50 35.75 -12.12 -2.38
N THR A 51 36.32 -11.32 -3.27
CA THR A 51 36.49 -9.89 -3.08
C THR A 51 35.12 -9.28 -2.76
N SER A 52 34.96 -8.81 -1.52
CA SER A 52 33.83 -7.98 -1.13
C SER A 52 34.10 -6.58 -1.65
N ALA A 53 33.85 -6.37 -2.95
CA ALA A 53 33.61 -5.03 -3.44
C ALA A 53 32.24 -4.63 -2.91
N GLY A 54 32.25 -3.74 -1.92
CA GLY A 54 31.07 -3.28 -1.21
C GLY A 54 29.92 -2.99 -2.17
N ALA A 55 28.78 -3.64 -1.92
CA ALA A 55 27.51 -3.07 -2.31
C ALA A 55 27.37 -1.77 -1.51
N THR A 56 27.90 -0.68 -2.07
CA THR A 56 27.36 0.63 -1.80
C THR A 56 25.94 0.58 -2.32
N GLU A 57 25.00 0.19 -1.47
CA GLU A 57 23.60 0.58 -1.63
C GLU A 57 23.56 2.09 -1.40
N THR A 58 24.10 2.82 -2.38
CA THR A 58 23.71 4.20 -2.61
C THR A 58 22.26 4.09 -3.03
N THR A 59 21.35 4.18 -2.05
CA THR A 59 19.98 4.61 -2.27
C THR A 59 20.08 6.01 -2.90
N ARG A 60 20.28 6.03 -4.22
CA ARG A 60 20.07 7.20 -5.04
C ARG A 60 18.59 7.53 -4.87
N PRO A 61 18.23 8.78 -4.55
CA PRO A 61 16.83 9.17 -4.56
C PRO A 61 16.36 8.94 -6.00
N GLU A 62 15.45 7.99 -6.19
CA GLU A 62 14.91 7.68 -7.51
C GLU A 62 14.01 8.83 -7.94
N LYS A 63 14.65 9.90 -8.42
CA LYS A 63 13.99 10.93 -9.20
C LYS A 63 13.99 10.46 -10.64
N VAL A 64 13.12 9.49 -10.92
CA VAL A 64 12.58 9.33 -12.26
C VAL A 64 11.07 9.43 -12.12
N VAL A 65 10.61 10.68 -11.98
CA VAL A 65 9.22 11.04 -12.29
C VAL A 65 9.13 11.01 -13.81
N ALA A 66 9.06 9.80 -14.36
CA ALA A 66 8.70 9.60 -15.75
C ALA A 66 7.19 9.37 -15.77
N GLU A 67 6.50 10.07 -16.67
CA GLU A 67 5.10 9.77 -16.91
C GLU A 67 4.95 8.34 -17.42
N PRO A 68 3.88 7.63 -17.04
CA PRO A 68 3.61 6.30 -17.55
C PRO A 68 3.48 6.33 -19.08
N THR A 69 4.01 5.32 -19.76
CA THR A 69 3.89 5.21 -21.23
C THR A 69 2.47 4.87 -21.69
N ARG A 70 1.60 4.49 -20.75
CA ARG A 70 0.17 4.21 -20.95
C ARG A 70 -0.68 4.94 -19.92
N ASP A 71 -1.91 5.28 -20.28
CA ASP A 71 -2.83 5.90 -19.33
C ASP A 71 -3.27 4.90 -18.24
N LEU A 72 -2.88 5.18 -17.00
CA LEU A 72 -3.27 4.42 -15.82
C LEU A 72 -4.52 5.01 -15.15
N SER A 73 -4.99 6.17 -15.62
CA SER A 73 -6.09 6.91 -15.02
C SER A 73 -7.44 6.22 -15.26
N GLY A 74 -8.38 6.51 -14.36
CA GLY A 74 -9.76 6.04 -14.40
C GLY A 74 -10.04 4.92 -13.42
N ARG A 75 -11.20 4.29 -13.62
CA ARG A 75 -11.78 3.34 -12.67
C ARG A 75 -11.47 1.88 -13.05
N TRP A 76 -11.01 1.12 -12.07
CA TRP A 76 -10.61 -0.27 -12.16
C TRP A 76 -11.42 -1.11 -11.17
N ILE A 77 -11.83 -2.32 -11.57
CA ILE A 77 -12.78 -3.17 -10.84
C ILE A 77 -12.08 -4.43 -10.35
N GLY A 78 -12.12 -4.67 -9.04
CA GLY A 78 -11.65 -5.88 -8.39
C GLY A 78 -12.79 -6.88 -8.10
N VAL A 79 -12.49 -7.88 -7.29
CA VAL A 79 -13.47 -8.88 -6.83
C VAL A 79 -14.41 -8.28 -5.80
N GLU A 80 -15.60 -8.86 -5.62
CA GLU A 80 -16.52 -8.52 -4.53
C GLU A 80 -16.85 -7.01 -4.40
N GLY A 81 -16.84 -6.27 -5.51
CA GLY A 81 -17.13 -4.83 -5.53
C GLY A 81 -15.95 -3.91 -5.17
N MET A 82 -14.75 -4.47 -4.93
CA MET A 82 -13.52 -3.70 -4.77
C MET A 82 -13.30 -2.77 -5.96
N VAL A 83 -12.81 -1.58 -5.67
CA VAL A 83 -12.60 -0.52 -6.67
C VAL A 83 -11.29 0.18 -6.42
N LEU A 84 -10.63 0.55 -7.51
CA LEU A 84 -9.55 1.50 -7.54
C LEU A 84 -9.90 2.60 -8.55
N ASP A 85 -9.95 3.85 -8.09
CA ASP A 85 -10.04 5.02 -8.95
C ASP A 85 -8.70 5.76 -8.94
N VAL A 86 -8.09 5.89 -10.12
CA VAL A 86 -6.82 6.57 -10.34
C VAL A 86 -7.09 7.92 -10.97
N THR A 87 -6.94 9.00 -10.22
CA THR A 87 -7.17 10.37 -10.71
C THR A 87 -5.84 11.14 -10.77
N PRO A 88 -5.48 11.80 -11.88
CA PRO A 88 -4.33 12.71 -11.92
C PRO A 88 -4.45 13.83 -10.87
N ALA A 89 -3.34 14.25 -10.27
CA ALA A 89 -3.34 15.20 -9.16
C ALA A 89 -2.25 16.26 -9.29
N GLY A 90 -2.61 17.52 -9.49
CA GLY A 90 -1.66 18.64 -9.49
C GLY A 90 -0.72 18.64 -10.70
N GLU A 91 0.38 17.89 -10.62
CA GLU A 91 1.44 17.84 -11.64
C GLU A 91 1.44 16.53 -12.43
N PRO A 92 2.03 16.53 -13.65
CA PRO A 92 2.37 15.32 -14.40
C PRO A 92 2.97 14.21 -13.52
N GLY A 93 2.43 12.98 -13.65
CA GLY A 93 2.85 11.81 -12.88
C GLY A 93 2.47 11.82 -11.39
N GLN A 94 1.69 12.76 -10.89
CA GLN A 94 1.08 12.69 -9.56
C GLN A 94 -0.36 12.19 -9.66
N PHE A 95 -0.76 11.33 -8.72
CA PHE A 95 -2.09 10.73 -8.70
C PHE A 95 -2.69 10.72 -7.31
N ARG A 96 -4.02 10.68 -7.26
CA ARG A 96 -4.83 10.36 -6.11
C ARG A 96 -5.47 8.98 -6.35
N LEU A 97 -5.24 8.04 -5.45
CA LEU A 97 -5.76 6.67 -5.53
C LEU A 97 -6.89 6.49 -4.51
N ALA A 98 -8.15 6.49 -4.95
CA ALA A 98 -9.26 6.08 -4.10
C ALA A 98 -9.42 4.56 -4.22
N MET A 99 -8.99 3.84 -3.19
CA MET A 99 -8.78 2.40 -3.24
C MET A 99 -9.55 1.69 -2.13
N GLN A 100 -10.27 0.63 -2.51
CA GLN A 100 -10.79 -0.41 -1.62
C GLN A 100 -10.08 -1.72 -1.97
N TRP A 101 -9.27 -2.25 -1.04
CA TRP A 101 -8.43 -3.44 -1.26
C TRP A 101 -8.94 -4.71 -0.57
N ASP A 102 -9.97 -4.57 0.26
CA ASP A 102 -10.77 -5.68 0.79
C ASP A 102 -12.17 -5.17 1.22
N LEU A 103 -12.96 -5.99 1.89
CA LEU A 103 -14.33 -5.66 2.27
C LEU A 103 -14.42 -4.63 3.40
N ASP A 104 -13.38 -4.49 4.20
CA ASP A 104 -13.38 -3.69 5.43
C ASP A 104 -12.56 -2.40 5.27
N HIS A 105 -11.59 -2.40 4.35
CA HIS A 105 -10.65 -1.30 4.21
C HIS A 105 -10.77 -0.56 2.87
N LYS A 106 -10.84 0.77 3.01
CA LYS A 106 -10.79 1.73 1.91
C LYS A 106 -10.15 3.02 2.37
N ALA A 107 -9.39 3.67 1.50
CA ALA A 107 -8.75 4.95 1.78
C ALA A 107 -8.43 5.67 0.47
N VAL A 108 -7.89 6.88 0.62
CA VAL A 108 -7.39 7.67 -0.51
C VAL A 108 -5.92 8.01 -0.29
N PHE A 109 -5.07 7.64 -1.24
CA PHE A 109 -3.62 7.80 -1.17
C PHE A 109 -3.11 8.82 -2.17
N ASP A 110 -2.07 9.56 -1.78
CA ASP A 110 -1.24 10.30 -2.72
C ASP A 110 -0.21 9.34 -3.30
N ALA A 111 -0.01 9.44 -4.61
CA ALA A 111 0.80 8.51 -5.35
C ALA A 111 1.57 9.19 -6.48
N ARG A 112 2.64 8.54 -6.94
CA ARG A 112 3.49 9.04 -8.02
C ARG A 112 3.82 7.97 -9.03
N ALA A 113 3.88 8.37 -10.30
CA ALA A 113 4.42 7.56 -11.38
C ALA A 113 5.91 7.32 -11.16
N VAL A 114 6.31 6.06 -11.33
CA VAL A 114 7.71 5.64 -11.49
C VAL A 114 7.73 4.66 -12.67
N GLY A 115 8.11 5.17 -13.84
CA GLY A 115 7.93 4.46 -15.11
C GLY A 115 6.45 4.14 -15.34
N ASP A 116 6.15 2.88 -15.69
CA ASP A 116 4.77 2.41 -15.92
C ASP A 116 4.03 1.98 -14.64
N THR A 117 4.59 2.27 -13.47
CA THR A 117 4.02 1.90 -12.17
C THR A 117 3.61 3.12 -11.37
N ILE A 118 2.74 2.92 -10.39
CA ILE A 118 2.36 3.95 -9.42
C ILE A 118 2.84 3.51 -8.03
N VAL A 119 3.63 4.35 -7.38
CA VAL A 119 4.13 4.12 -6.02
C VAL A 119 3.31 4.97 -5.05
N PHE A 120 2.89 4.35 -3.94
CA PHE A 120 2.13 5.01 -2.88
C PHE A 120 2.50 4.41 -1.51
N THR A 121 2.13 5.08 -0.43
CA THR A 121 2.37 4.57 0.93
C THR A 121 1.04 4.19 1.58
N ARG A 122 0.93 2.94 2.01
CA ARG A 122 -0.23 2.41 2.77
C ARG A 122 0.28 1.80 4.07
N ASP A 123 -0.25 2.24 5.20
CA ASP A 123 0.14 1.78 6.55
C ASP A 123 1.64 1.87 6.83
N GLY A 124 2.30 2.91 6.31
CA GLY A 124 3.76 3.10 6.42
C GLY A 124 4.59 2.23 5.47
N VAL A 125 3.96 1.36 4.69
CA VAL A 125 4.61 0.51 3.70
C VAL A 125 4.56 1.17 2.33
N ARG A 126 5.70 1.20 1.64
CA ARG A 126 5.78 1.63 0.23
C ARG A 126 5.25 0.51 -0.66
N GLU A 127 4.07 0.74 -1.23
CA GLU A 127 3.37 -0.17 -2.14
C GLU A 127 3.61 0.25 -3.60
N ILE A 128 3.50 -0.71 -4.52
CA ILE A 128 3.69 -0.48 -5.95
C ILE A 128 2.53 -1.10 -6.72
N LEU A 129 1.74 -0.25 -7.35
CA LEU A 129 0.65 -0.62 -8.24
C LEU A 129 1.20 -0.78 -9.67
N ARG A 130 1.07 -1.97 -10.23
CA ARG A 130 1.75 -2.37 -11.48
C ARG A 130 0.76 -2.80 -12.56
N PRO A 131 1.06 -2.54 -13.84
CA PRO A 131 0.46 -3.22 -14.98
C PRO A 131 0.50 -4.74 -14.83
N THR A 132 -0.60 -5.41 -15.16
CA THR A 132 -0.68 -6.87 -15.20
C THR A 132 -1.83 -7.35 -16.07
N ASN A 133 -2.02 -8.67 -16.16
CA ASN A 133 -3.23 -9.31 -16.64
C ASN A 133 -3.98 -9.97 -15.46
N GLY A 134 -5.23 -10.35 -15.71
CA GLY A 134 -6.13 -10.91 -14.72
C GLY A 134 -5.66 -12.26 -14.16
N ASP A 135 -4.99 -13.09 -14.96
CA ASP A 135 -4.47 -14.38 -14.51
C ASP A 135 -3.34 -14.20 -13.49
N ALA A 136 -2.44 -13.25 -13.74
CA ALA A 136 -1.32 -12.93 -12.86
C ALA A 136 -1.75 -12.26 -11.53
N THR A 137 -2.99 -11.77 -11.42
CA THR A 137 -3.52 -11.29 -10.13
C THR A 137 -3.77 -12.41 -9.12
N GLY A 138 -3.94 -13.66 -9.58
CA GLY A 138 -4.38 -14.78 -8.76
C GLY A 138 -5.89 -14.77 -8.43
N LEU A 139 -6.66 -13.84 -9.01
CA LEU A 139 -8.10 -13.68 -8.75
C LEU A 139 -8.93 -14.29 -9.89
N LYS A 140 -9.66 -15.37 -9.60
CA LYS A 140 -10.46 -16.13 -10.59
C LYS A 140 -11.48 -15.27 -11.36
N TYR A 141 -12.07 -14.29 -10.72
CA TYR A 141 -13.01 -13.36 -11.36
C TYR A 141 -12.34 -12.52 -12.46
N LEU A 142 -11.05 -12.21 -12.27
CA LEU A 142 -10.27 -11.41 -13.20
C LEU A 142 -9.60 -12.23 -14.30
N ALA A 143 -9.46 -13.55 -14.14
CA ALA A 143 -8.82 -14.45 -15.11
C ALA A 143 -9.23 -14.19 -16.57
N GLY A 144 -8.26 -14.28 -17.47
CA GLY A 144 -8.36 -13.97 -18.91
C GLY A 144 -8.35 -12.48 -19.25
N LYS A 145 -8.64 -11.56 -18.33
CA LYS A 145 -8.64 -10.12 -18.63
C LYS A 145 -7.22 -9.62 -18.91
N THR A 146 -7.04 -8.78 -19.92
CA THR A 146 -5.71 -8.35 -20.35
C THR A 146 -5.27 -6.98 -19.83
N ASP A 147 -6.20 -6.12 -19.42
CA ASP A 147 -5.89 -4.77 -18.93
C ASP A 147 -6.24 -4.63 -17.45
N CYS A 148 -5.24 -4.90 -16.62
CA CYS A 148 -5.36 -4.94 -15.17
C CYS A 148 -4.21 -4.23 -14.46
N LEU A 149 -4.44 -3.94 -13.19
CA LEU A 149 -3.48 -3.45 -12.22
C LEU A 149 -3.46 -4.37 -11.02
N THR A 150 -2.30 -4.51 -10.38
CA THR A 150 -2.14 -5.26 -9.14
C THR A 150 -1.13 -4.60 -8.22
N VAL A 151 -1.37 -4.68 -6.92
CA VAL A 151 -0.38 -4.31 -5.89
C VAL A 151 0.43 -5.55 -5.52
N LYS A 152 -0.28 -6.66 -5.27
CA LYS A 152 0.27 -7.98 -4.92
C LYS A 152 -0.71 -9.07 -5.34
N THR A 153 -0.24 -10.31 -5.37
CA THR A 153 -1.12 -11.47 -5.62
C THR A 153 -2.30 -11.46 -4.63
N GLY A 154 -3.51 -11.62 -5.14
CA GLY A 154 -4.75 -11.51 -4.36
C GLY A 154 -5.34 -10.10 -4.29
N GLU A 155 -4.64 -9.08 -4.79
CA GLU A 155 -5.10 -7.68 -4.84
C GLU A 155 -4.94 -7.13 -6.26
N GLY A 156 -6.02 -7.16 -7.03
CA GLY A 156 -6.01 -6.77 -8.44
C GLY A 156 -7.32 -6.15 -8.90
N TYR A 157 -7.22 -5.35 -9.95
CA TYR A 157 -8.31 -4.58 -10.53
C TYR A 157 -8.17 -4.54 -12.04
N CYS A 158 -9.24 -4.73 -12.81
CA CYS A 158 -9.19 -4.64 -14.27
C CYS A 158 -10.11 -3.54 -14.80
N ARG A 159 -9.78 -2.98 -15.98
CA ARG A 159 -10.68 -2.03 -16.63
C ARG A 159 -12.02 -2.68 -16.93
N ARG A 160 -13.09 -1.88 -16.85
CA ARG A 160 -14.37 -2.30 -17.41
C ARG A 160 -14.20 -2.51 -18.92
N GLY A 161 -14.65 -3.66 -19.42
CA GLY A 161 -14.53 -4.00 -20.84
C GLY A 161 -13.19 -4.63 -21.24
N SER A 162 -12.26 -4.88 -20.31
CA SER A 162 -11.08 -5.70 -20.61
C SER A 162 -11.55 -7.10 -21.05
N THR A 163 -11.33 -7.44 -22.32
CA THR A 163 -11.75 -8.71 -22.91
C THR A 163 -10.92 -9.86 -22.37
N ARG A 164 -11.51 -11.05 -22.39
CA ARG A 164 -10.82 -12.34 -22.20
C ARG A 164 -10.35 -12.88 -23.54
#